data_AF-A0A2V1C3J0-F1
#
_entry.id   AF-A0A2V1C3J0-F1
#
_cell.length_a   1.000
_cell.length_b   1.000
_cell.length_c   1.000
_cell.angle_alpha   90.00
_cell.angle_beta   90.00
_cell.angle_gamma   90.00
#
_symmetry.space_group_name_H-M   'P 1'
#
loop_
_entity.id
_entity.type
_entity.pdbx_description
1 polymer ?
#
loop_
_entity_poly.entity_id
_entity_poly.type
_entity_poly.pdbx_seq_one_letter_code
_entity_poly.pdbx_strand_id
1 'polypeptide(L)'
;DTLTVPLCLKACGVALAPNTSGPYIYAAVENSRECYCGLTLSPLSKPVTDDYCSSSCASDPTTICGGYGYLSLYQRRSSLNG
;
A
#
# COMPACT_ATOMS: atom_id res chain seq x y z
N ASP A 1 -15.44 -6.20 4.85
CA ASP A 1 -13.96 -6.12 4.75
C ASP A 1 -13.42 -7.19 3.82
N THR A 2 -13.10 -6.81 2.58
CA THR A 2 -12.60 -7.72 1.52
C THR A 2 -11.15 -7.43 1.13
N LEU A 3 -10.37 -6.78 2.01
CA LEU A 3 -9.04 -6.28 1.65
C LEU A 3 -8.04 -7.44 1.50
N THR A 4 -7.32 -7.41 0.38
CA THR A 4 -6.08 -8.17 0.15
C THR A 4 -5.01 -7.23 -0.41
N VAL A 5 -3.73 -7.57 -0.26
CA VAL A 5 -2.63 -6.79 -0.86
C VAL A 5 -2.83 -6.62 -2.37
N PRO A 6 -3.08 -7.67 -3.18
CA PRO A 6 -3.28 -7.51 -4.62
C PRO A 6 -4.42 -6.58 -4.98
N LEU A 7 -5.51 -6.59 -4.21
CA LEU A 7 -6.63 -5.68 -4.43
C LEU A 7 -6.23 -4.22 -4.20
N CYS A 8 -5.48 -3.94 -3.12
CA CYS A 8 -4.97 -2.60 -2.84
C CYS A 8 -4.01 -2.11 -3.93
N LEU A 9 -3.04 -2.94 -4.33
CA LEU A 9 -2.09 -2.62 -5.40
C LEU A 9 -2.80 -2.30 -6.71
N LYS A 10 -3.81 -3.12 -7.08
CA LYS A 10 -4.60 -2.91 -8.28
C LYS A 10 -5.38 -1.60 -8.20
N ALA A 11 -6.06 -1.34 -7.08
CA ALA A 11 -6.83 -0.13 -6.89
C ALA A 11 -5.96 1.12 -7.03
N CYS A 12 -4.82 1.21 -6.34
CA CYS A 12 -3.88 2.32 -6.49
C CYS A 12 -3.22 2.36 -7.88
N GLY A 13 -3.12 1.20 -8.54
CA GLY A 13 -2.64 1.01 -9.91
C GLY A 13 -3.49 1.68 -10.98
N VAL A 14 -4.81 1.72 -10.79
CA VAL A 14 -5.77 2.25 -11.78
C VAL A 14 -6.48 3.52 -11.33
N ALA A 15 -6.44 3.83 -10.03
CA ALA A 15 -7.01 5.07 -9.51
C ALA A 15 -6.19 6.28 -10.00
N LEU A 16 -6.89 7.26 -10.57
CA LEU A 16 -6.29 8.52 -10.99
C LEU A 16 -6.05 9.38 -9.75
N ALA A 17 -4.81 9.82 -9.55
CA ALA A 17 -4.50 10.73 -8.46
C ALA A 17 -5.05 12.13 -8.80
N PRO A 18 -5.74 12.81 -7.86
CA PRO A 18 -6.30 14.14 -8.09
C PRO A 18 -5.27 15.12 -8.62
N ASN A 19 -5.65 15.91 -9.63
CA ASN A 19 -4.78 16.92 -10.25
C ASN A 19 -3.51 16.36 -10.92
N THR A 20 -3.50 15.08 -11.28
CA THR A 20 -2.40 14.46 -12.04
C THR A 20 -2.91 13.67 -13.23
N SER A 21 -2.04 13.48 -14.22
CA SER A 21 -2.33 12.72 -15.44
C SER A 21 -2.07 11.22 -15.30
N GLY A 22 -1.80 10.72 -14.10
CA GLY A 22 -1.31 9.34 -13.90
C GLY A 22 -1.74 8.70 -12.58
N PRO A 23 -1.49 7.39 -12.44
CA PRO A 23 -1.95 6.65 -11.27
C PRO A 23 -0.93 6.69 -10.12
N TYR A 24 -1.36 6.43 -8.89
CA TYR A 24 -0.54 6.56 -7.66
C TYR A 24 0.72 5.69 -7.63
N ILE A 25 1.92 6.25 -7.47
CA ILE A 25 3.15 5.43 -7.51
C ILE A 25 3.38 4.57 -6.25
N TYR A 26 2.67 4.87 -5.16
CA TYR A 26 2.70 4.10 -3.91
C TYR A 26 1.32 3.54 -3.59
N ALA A 27 1.33 2.34 -3.03
CA ALA A 27 0.22 1.71 -2.34
C ALA A 27 0.69 1.26 -0.95
N ALA A 28 -0.16 1.35 0.06
CA ALA A 28 0.15 0.86 1.39
C ALA A 28 -1.07 0.20 2.02
N VAL A 29 -0.83 -0.76 2.90
CA VAL A 29 -1.86 -1.42 3.70
C VAL A 29 -1.57 -1.23 5.19
N GLU A 30 -2.63 -1.07 5.97
CA GLU A 30 -2.57 -0.87 7.42
C GLU A 30 -3.63 -1.71 8.12
N ASN A 31 -3.27 -2.19 9.31
CA ASN A 31 -4.22 -2.73 10.29
C ASN A 31 -5.25 -3.73 9.70
N SER A 32 -4.78 -4.64 8.85
CA SER A 32 -5.54 -5.72 8.20
C SER A 32 -6.56 -5.30 7.13
N ARG A 33 -7.04 -4.06 7.13
CA ARG A 33 -8.24 -3.65 6.37
C ARG A 33 -8.12 -2.32 5.63
N GLU A 34 -7.09 -1.55 5.90
CA GLU A 34 -6.93 -0.21 5.33
C GLU A 34 -6.00 -0.24 4.11
N CYS A 35 -6.33 0.55 3.10
CA CYS A 35 -5.55 0.69 1.88
C CYS A 35 -5.37 2.17 1.55
N TYR A 36 -4.13 2.57 1.29
CA TYR A 36 -3.74 3.94 1.01
C TYR A 36 -3.02 4.01 -0.32
N CYS A 37 -3.29 5.07 -1.08
CA CYS A 37 -2.60 5.37 -2.33
C CYS A 37 -1.91 6.73 -2.22
N GLY A 38 -0.68 6.83 -2.71
CA GLY A 38 0.13 8.04 -2.59
C GLY A 38 1.01 8.30 -3.80
N LEU A 39 1.27 9.58 -4.07
CA LEU A 39 2.30 9.99 -5.02
C LEU A 39 3.64 10.25 -4.33
N THR A 40 3.58 10.57 -3.04
CA THR A 40 4.73 10.88 -2.19
C THR A 40 4.53 10.24 -0.82
N LEU A 41 5.62 10.12 -0.07
CA LEU A 41 5.57 9.82 1.35
C LEU A 41 5.71 11.12 2.14
N SER A 42 5.17 11.14 3.36
CA SER A 42 5.43 12.24 4.28
C SER A 42 6.94 12.31 4.56
N PRO A 43 7.54 13.51 4.66
CA PRO A 43 8.94 13.65 5.09
C PRO A 43 9.18 13.12 6.51
N LEU A 44 8.11 12.91 7.29
CA LEU A 44 8.17 12.33 8.62
C LEU A 44 8.15 10.79 8.60
N SER A 45 7.89 10.16 7.45
CA SER A 45 7.91 8.71 7.32
C SER A 45 9.31 8.17 7.58
N LYS A 46 9.41 7.15 8.42
CA LYS A 46 10.66 6.46 8.78
C LYS A 46 10.48 4.96 8.59
N PRO A 47 11.47 4.24 8.07
CA PRO A 47 11.44 2.78 8.05
C PRO A 47 11.46 2.25 9.48
N VAL A 48 10.75 1.15 9.69
CA VAL A 48 10.69 0.40 10.94
C VAL A 48 11.03 -1.06 10.65
N THR A 49 11.25 -1.86 11.69
CA THR A 49 11.42 -3.31 11.52
C THR A 49 10.09 -3.95 11.12
N ASP A 50 10.17 -5.09 10.42
CA ASP A 50 8.98 -5.80 9.94
C ASP A 50 8.06 -6.28 11.07
N ASP A 51 8.58 -6.41 12.30
CA ASP A 51 7.80 -6.76 13.50
C ASP A 51 6.64 -5.79 13.78
N TYR A 52 6.76 -4.53 13.35
CA TYR A 52 5.69 -3.54 13.48
C TYR A 52 4.58 -3.73 12.45
N CYS A 53 4.84 -4.49 11.39
CA CYS A 53 3.91 -4.77 10.30
C CYS A 53 3.52 -6.25 10.35
N SER A 54 2.85 -6.70 11.42
CA SER A 54 2.52 -8.12 11.64
C SER A 54 1.03 -8.45 11.51
N SER A 55 0.19 -7.50 11.10
CA SER A 55 -1.26 -7.70 11.00
C SER A 55 -1.60 -8.43 9.71
N SER A 56 -2.16 -9.64 9.80
CA SER A 56 -2.64 -10.37 8.62
C SER A 56 -3.80 -9.66 7.93
N CYS A 57 -3.93 -9.79 6.61
CA CYS A 57 -5.05 -9.21 5.86
C CYS A 57 -6.39 -9.86 6.26
N ALA A 58 -7.45 -9.05 6.33
CA ALA A 58 -8.77 -9.51 6.75
C ALA A 58 -9.37 -10.61 5.85
N SER A 59 -9.04 -10.62 4.56
CA SER A 59 -9.54 -11.60 3.57
C SER A 59 -8.46 -12.50 3.00
N ASP A 60 -7.24 -12.39 3.50
CA ASP A 60 -6.12 -13.26 3.15
C ASP A 60 -5.17 -13.35 4.36
N PRO A 61 -5.45 -14.23 5.33
CA PRO A 61 -4.68 -14.30 6.56
C PRO A 61 -3.23 -14.78 6.36
N THR A 62 -2.90 -15.30 5.16
CA THR A 62 -1.55 -15.76 4.80
C THR A 62 -0.63 -14.61 4.40
N THR A 63 -1.19 -13.44 4.12
CA THR A 63 -0.47 -12.24 3.72
C THR A 63 -0.53 -11.20 4.82
N ILE A 64 0.57 -10.48 5.01
CA ILE A 64 0.67 -9.35 5.92
C ILE A 64 0.07 -8.09 5.28
N CYS A 65 -0.75 -7.36 6.04
CA CYS A 65 -1.40 -6.10 5.70
C CYS A 65 -1.08 -5.00 6.73
N GLY A 66 0.21 -4.68 6.90
CA GLY A 66 0.67 -3.61 7.78
C GLY A 66 0.59 -3.97 9.26
N GLY A 67 0.46 -2.95 10.09
CA GLY A 67 0.28 -3.05 11.55
C GLY A 67 -0.58 -1.91 12.06
N TYR A 68 -0.83 -1.85 13.36
CA TYR A 68 -1.59 -0.76 13.96
C TYR A 68 -0.73 0.52 14.01
N GLY A 69 -0.98 1.50 13.13
CA GLY A 69 -0.15 2.69 12.99
C GLY A 69 1.08 2.50 12.09
N TYR A 70 1.21 1.35 11.42
CA TYR A 70 2.38 1.00 10.62
C TYR A 70 1.99 0.48 9.24
N LEU A 71 2.65 1.01 8.22
CA LEU A 71 2.33 0.75 6.82
C LEU A 71 3.26 -0.30 6.22
N SER A 72 2.70 -1.35 5.61
CA SER A 72 3.44 -2.12 4.61
C SER A 72 3.34 -1.37 3.28
N LEU A 73 4.46 -0.81 2.83
CA LEU A 73 4.53 0.06 1.65
C LEU A 73 4.96 -0.71 0.40
N TYR A 74 4.30 -0.44 -0.71
CA TYR A 74 4.61 -0.97 -2.03
C TYR A 74 4.79 0.17 -3.02
N GLN A 75 5.87 0.12 -3.79
CA GLN A 75 6.12 1.06 -4.87
C GLN A 75 5.82 0.39 -6.21
N ARG A 76 5.03 1.07 -7.05
CA ARG A 76 4.83 0.63 -8.42
C ARG A 76 6.15 0.75 -9.14
N ARG A 77 6.68 -0.37 -9.62
CA ARG A 77 7.80 -0.36 -10.56
C ARG A 77 7.27 0.27 -11.85
N SER A 78 7.87 1.38 -12.28
CA SER A 78 7.66 1.87 -13.64
C SER A 78 7.94 0.70 -14.57
N SER A 79 6.94 0.24 -15.32
CA SER A 79 7.23 -0.60 -16.48
C SER A 79 7.92 0.32 -17.48
N LEU A 80 9.24 0.46 -17.34
CA LEU A 80 10.07 0.80 -18.46
C LEU A 80 9.88 -0.36 -19.44
N ASN A 81 9.04 -0.15 -20.44
CA ASN A 81 9.18 -0.88 -21.69
C ASN A 81 10.60 -0.59 -22.18
N GLY A 82 11.49 -1.57 -22.02
CA GLY A 82 12.61 -1.78 -22.92
C GLY A 82 12.15 -2.73 -23.99
#